data_AF-A0A5K8A408-F1
#
_entry.id   AF-A0A5K8A408-F1
#
_cell.length_a   1.000
_cell.length_b   1.000
_cell.length_c   1.000
_cell.angle_alpha   90.00
_cell.angle_beta   90.00
_cell.angle_gamma   90.00
#
_symmetry.space_group_name_H-M   'P 1'
#
loop_
_entity.id
_entity.type
_entity.pdbx_description
1 polymer ?
#
loop_
_entity_poly.entity_id
_entity_poly.type
_entity_poly.pdbx_seq_one_letter_code
_entity_poly.pdbx_strand_id
1 'polypeptide(L)'
;MKNLCKIRNCIIHCGGDIKLSKEKKEISVLEDLVKTSKWLSLKGKRHLELEKEFVDETLEVASTFIEKLYEEYFQWIKSKELESSL
;
A
#
# COMPACT_ATOMS: atom_id res chain seq x y z
N MET A 1 2.87 -1.09 -4.88
CA MET A 1 3.01 -1.73 -3.56
C MET A 1 4.28 -1.36 -2.79
N LYS A 2 5.51 -1.41 -3.36
CA LYS A 2 6.74 -1.08 -2.58
C LYS A 2 6.72 0.30 -1.91
N ASN A 3 6.17 1.32 -2.57
CA ASN A 3 6.05 2.67 -2.01
C ASN A 3 4.98 2.75 -0.90
N LEU A 4 3.86 2.04 -1.06
CA LEU A 4 2.83 1.88 -0.01
C LEU A 4 3.41 1.28 1.27
N CYS A 5 4.27 0.26 1.17
CA CYS A 5 4.93 -0.31 2.34
C CYS A 5 5.79 0.72 3.09
N LYS A 6 6.48 1.61 2.37
CA LYS A 6 7.30 2.67 2.99
C LYS A 6 6.45 3.70 3.71
N ILE A 7 5.37 4.16 3.05
CA ILE A 7 4.39 5.10 3.63
C ILE A 7 3.77 4.48 4.89
N ARG A 8 3.28 3.23 4.79
CA ARG A 8 2.75 2.45 5.91
C ARG A 8 3.75 2.35 7.06
N ASN A 9 5.01 1.99 6.78
CA ASN A 9 6.04 1.85 7.80
C ASN A 9 6.30 3.17 8.53
N CYS A 10 6.35 4.28 7.80
CA CYS A 10 6.50 5.60 8.40
C CYS A 10 5.31 5.94 9.31
N ILE A 11 4.08 5.66 8.87
CA ILE A 11 2.87 5.90 9.67
C ILE A 11 2.87 5.03 10.94
N ILE A 12 3.06 3.71 10.81
CA ILE A 12 2.95 2.76 11.92
C ILE A 12 4.09 2.93 12.92
N HIS A 13 5.34 3.07 12.44
CA HIS A 13 6.51 3.02 13.32
C HIS A 13 7.04 4.40 13.71
N CYS A 14 6.74 5.43 12.93
CA CYS A 14 7.21 6.80 13.17
C CYS A 14 6.06 7.78 13.43
N GLY A 15 4.81 7.30 13.54
CA GLY A 15 3.64 8.18 13.71
C GLY A 15 3.40 9.12 12.53
N GLY A 16 3.93 8.77 11.35
CA GLY A 16 3.92 9.62 10.15
C GLY A 16 5.02 10.66 10.10
N ASP A 17 5.88 10.75 11.12
CA ASP A 17 7.02 11.67 11.14
C ASP A 17 8.21 11.10 10.36
N ILE A 18 8.47 11.66 9.17
CA ILE A 18 9.55 11.15 8.30
C ILE A 18 10.94 11.34 8.90
N LYS A 19 11.11 12.27 9.85
CA LYS A 19 12.41 12.56 10.47
C LYS A 19 12.75 11.59 11.60
N LEU A 20 11.79 10.80 12.08
CA LEU A 20 12.01 9.75 13.07
C LEU A 20 12.46 8.41 12.46
N SER A 21 12.48 8.28 11.12
CA SER A 21 13.07 7.09 10.49
C SER A 21 14.56 7.02 10.83
N LYS A 22 15.00 5.82 11.23
CA LYS A 22 16.39 5.55 11.61
C LYS A 22 17.33 5.51 10.40
N GLU A 23 16.78 5.26 9.21
CA GLU A 23 17.57 5.11 7.98
C GLU A 23 17.47 6.36 7.11
N LYS A 24 18.59 7.06 6.91
CA LYS A 24 18.65 8.26 6.04
C LYS A 24 18.13 7.99 4.62
N LYS A 25 18.31 6.77 4.13
CA LYS A 25 17.81 6.33 2.81
C LYS A 25 16.29 6.28 2.75
N GLU A 26 15.62 5.90 3.85
CA GLU A 26 14.17 5.90 3.92
C GLU A 26 13.61 7.33 3.92
N ILE A 27 14.24 8.24 4.67
CA ILE A 27 13.87 9.66 4.70
C ILE A 27 13.91 10.24 3.28
N SER A 28 15.03 10.05 2.57
CA SER A 28 15.20 10.54 1.19
C SER A 28 14.12 10.00 0.26
N VAL A 29 13.81 8.70 0.34
CA VAL A 29 12.76 8.11 -0.49
C VAL A 29 11.37 8.68 -0.15
N LEU A 30 11.06 8.90 1.12
CA LEU A 30 9.78 9.49 1.52
C LEU A 30 9.68 10.95 1.05
N GLU A 31 10.76 11.73 1.14
CA GLU A 31 10.81 13.10 0.60
C GLU A 31 10.63 13.13 -0.92
N ASP A 32 11.24 12.19 -1.65
CA ASP A 32 11.06 12.08 -3.10
C ASP A 32 9.64 11.63 -3.47
N LEU A 33 9.05 10.72 -2.69
CA LEU A 33 7.66 10.30 -2.87
C LEU A 33 6.69 11.46 -2.67
N VAL A 34 6.91 12.30 -1.65
CA VAL A 34 6.11 13.51 -1.42
C VAL A 34 6.23 14.49 -2.60
N LYS A 35 7.42 14.65 -3.19
CA LYS A 35 7.61 15.58 -4.33
C LYS A 35 6.97 15.10 -5.63
N THR A 36 6.88 13.78 -5.81
CA THR A 36 6.46 13.16 -7.08
C THR A 36 5.03 12.66 -7.05
N SER A 37 4.47 12.41 -5.87
CA SER A 37 3.08 11.99 -5.68
C SER A 37 2.16 13.19 -5.57
N LYS A 38 1.03 13.15 -6.28
CA LYS A 38 -0.05 14.13 -6.12
C LYS A 38 -0.88 13.92 -4.86
N TRP A 39 -0.71 12.79 -4.18
CA TRP A 39 -1.55 12.39 -3.03
C TRP A 39 -0.84 12.38 -1.69
N LEU A 40 0.41 12.86 -1.65
CA LEU A 40 1.23 12.91 -0.46
C LEU A 40 1.75 14.32 -0.26
N SER A 41 1.63 14.82 0.95
CA SER A 41 2.19 16.11 1.34
C SER A 41 2.88 15.99 2.71
N LEU A 42 3.58 17.05 3.11
CA LEU A 42 4.22 17.12 4.42
C LEU A 42 3.65 18.28 5.23
N LYS A 43 2.93 17.95 6.29
CA LYS A 43 2.53 18.91 7.30
C LYS A 43 3.74 19.33 8.14
N GLY A 44 4.02 20.63 8.14
CA GLY A 44 5.16 21.20 8.85
C GLY A 44 6.52 20.64 8.40
N LYS A 45 6.65 20.20 7.14
CA LYS A 45 7.87 19.56 6.57
C LYS A 45 8.32 18.27 7.26
N ARG A 46 7.44 17.66 8.07
CA ARG A 46 7.83 16.57 8.97
C ARG A 46 6.84 15.41 8.99
N HIS A 47 5.55 15.69 9.05
CA HIS A 47 4.54 14.65 9.13
C HIS A 47 3.94 14.39 7.75
N LEU A 48 3.87 13.13 7.34
CA LEU A 48 3.13 12.71 6.15
C LEU A 48 1.66 13.07 6.33
N GLU A 49 1.12 13.72 5.31
CA GLU A 49 -0.31 13.96 5.15
C GLU A 49 -0.74 13.25 3.86
N LEU A 50 -1.81 12.48 3.97
CA LEU A 50 -2.36 11.65 2.89
C LEU A 50 -3.63 12.33 2.40
N GLU A 51 -3.70 12.60 1.10
CA GLU A 51 -4.94 13.05 0.48
C GLU A 51 -5.97 11.90 0.46
N LYS A 52 -7.26 12.24 0.50
CA LYS A 52 -8.34 11.23 0.54
C LYS A 52 -8.27 10.29 -0.65
N GLU A 53 -7.93 10.81 -1.82
CA GLU A 53 -7.78 10.08 -3.07
C GLU A 53 -6.72 8.98 -2.97
N PHE A 54 -5.66 9.17 -2.17
CA PHE A 54 -4.68 8.10 -1.92
C PHE A 54 -5.35 6.89 -1.28
N VAL A 55 -6.21 7.13 -0.28
CA VAL A 55 -6.89 6.10 0.48
C VAL A 55 -7.88 5.37 -0.43
N ASP A 56 -8.68 6.13 -1.18
CA ASP A 56 -9.68 5.58 -2.09
C ASP A 56 -9.04 4.68 -3.16
N GLU A 57 -7.98 5.15 -3.84
CA GLU A 57 -7.27 4.36 -4.86
C GLU A 57 -6.60 3.11 -4.25
N THR A 58 -6.03 3.24 -3.04
CA THR A 58 -5.41 2.10 -2.36
C THR A 58 -6.44 1.02 -2.01
N LEU A 59 -7.63 1.43 -1.56
CA LEU A 59 -8.73 0.51 -1.24
C LEU A 59 -9.28 -0.17 -2.49
N GLU A 60 -9.39 0.56 -3.61
CA GLU A 60 -9.82 -0.01 -4.89
C GLU A 60 -8.87 -1.11 -5.38
N VAL A 61 -7.56 -0.85 -5.34
CA VAL A 61 -6.54 -1.83 -5.72
C VAL A 61 -6.59 -3.06 -4.81
N ALA A 62 -6.74 -2.86 -3.50
CA ALA A 62 -6.83 -3.96 -2.54
C ALA A 62 -8.10 -4.81 -2.77
N SER A 63 -9.24 -4.17 -2.99
CA SER A 63 -10.52 -4.84 -3.23
C SER A 63 -10.46 -5.67 -4.52
N THR A 64 -9.98 -5.07 -5.62
CA THR A 64 -9.81 -5.76 -6.91
C THR A 64 -8.88 -6.97 -6.78
N PHE A 65 -7.80 -6.84 -6.01
CA PHE A 65 -6.87 -7.95 -5.80
C PHE A 65 -7.53 -9.11 -5.03
N ILE A 66 -8.29 -8.80 -3.97
CA ILE A 66 -8.98 -9.80 -3.16
C ILE A 66 -10.06 -10.51 -3.98
N GLU A 67 -10.83 -9.78 -4.80
CA GLU A 67 -11.84 -10.35 -5.69
C GLU A 67 -11.22 -11.35 -6.67
N LYS A 68 -10.13 -10.96 -7.33
CA LYS A 68 -9.41 -11.87 -8.24
C LYS A 68 -8.87 -13.11 -7.55
N LEU A 69 -8.29 -12.95 -6.35
CA LEU A 69 -7.80 -14.07 -5.56
C LEU A 69 -8.94 -15.04 -5.22
N TYR A 70 -10.11 -14.51 -4.85
CA TYR A 70 -11.30 -15.31 -4.56
C TYR A 70 -11.80 -16.05 -5.80
N GLU A 71 -11.88 -15.39 -6.95
CA GLU A 71 -12.25 -16.01 -8.22
C GLU A 71 -11.30 -17.15 -8.60
N GLU A 72 -9.98 -16.91 -8.55
CA GLU A 72 -8.96 -17.92 -8.84
C GLU A 72 -9.07 -19.13 -7.91
N TYR A 73 -9.24 -18.89 -6.60
CA TYR A 73 -9.43 -19.97 -5.62
C TYR A 73 -10.69 -20.78 -5.89
N PHE A 74 -11.80 -20.12 -6.22
CA PHE A 74 -13.06 -20.79 -6.53
C PHE A 74 -12.98 -21.63 -7.80
N GLN A 75 -12.31 -21.13 -8.85
CA GLN A 75 -12.05 -21.91 -10.07
C GLN A 75 -11.16 -23.11 -9.79
N TRP A 76 -10.16 -22.96 -8.93
CA TRP A 76 -9.28 -24.05 -8.51
C TRP A 76 -10.02 -25.15 -7.73
N ILE A 77 -10.93 -24.80 -6.82
CA ILE A 77 -11.78 -25.81 -6.13
C ILE A 77 -12.59 -26.60 -7.16
N LYS A 78 -13.28 -25.91 -8.08
CA LYS A 78 -14.11 -26.56 -9.09
C LYS A 78 -13.33 -27.53 -9.98
N SER A 79 -12.09 -27.19 -10.36
CA SER A 79 -11.27 -28.09 -11.17
C SER A 79 -10.85 -29.35 -10.39
N LYS A 80 -10.58 -29.21 -9.08
CA LYS A 80 -10.25 -30.34 -8.21
C LYS A 80 -11.42 -31.30 -7.99
N GLU A 81 -12.64 -30.79 -7.86
CA GLU A 81 -13.85 -31.62 -7.73
C GLU A 81 -14.12 -32.44 -9.01
N LEU A 82 -13.93 -31.84 -10.19
CA LEU A 82 -14.07 -32.52 -11.48
C LEU A 82 -13.06 -33.66 -11.66
N GLU A 83 -11.80 -33.45 -11.27
CA GLU A 83 -10.74 -34.46 -11.34
C GLU A 83 -11.02 -35.67 -10.43
N SER A 84 -11.66 -35.45 -9.27
CA SER A 84 -12.00 -36.51 -8.31
C SER A 84 -13.23 -37.35 -8.69
N SER A 85 -13.96 -36.93 -9.73
CA SER A 85 -15.21 -37.56 -10.20
C SER A 85 -15.01 -38.45 -11.43
N LEU A 86 -13.78 -38.55 -11.94
CA LEU A 86 -13.34 -39.37 -13.07
C LEU A 86 -12.52 -40.57 -12.58
#